data_AF-A0A945YC16-F1
#
_entry.id   AF-A0A945YC16-F1
#
_cell.length_a   1.000
_cell.length_b   1.000
_cell.length_c   1.000
_cell.angle_alpha   90.00
_cell.angle_beta   90.00
_cell.angle_gamma   90.00
#
_symmetry.space_group_name_H-M   'P 1'
#
loop_
_entity.id
_entity.type
_entity.pdbx_description
1 polymer ?
#
loop_
_entity_poly.entity_id
_entity_poly.type
_entity_poly.pdbx_seq_one_letter_code
_entity_poly.pdbx_strand_id
1 'polypeptide(L)'
;MSDKTPSEEFELKIREAAEAMIARHGPEVENETTEKMIEVLDTGSIEDVLYWLKVRQRVRQTIGRDRYIRRLPDKIIWAIEQAIEQGRSQLARLLGGIYSESKAEDDKIRRERRGGP
;
A
#
# COMPACT_ATOMS: atom_id res chain seq x y z
N MET A 1 29.32 0.48 14.62
CA MET A 1 28.17 1.00 13.86
C MET A 1 27.47 -0.22 13.29
N SER A 2 26.20 -0.45 13.62
CA SER A 2 25.52 -1.68 13.20
C SER A 2 25.16 -1.53 11.72
N ASP A 3 25.75 -2.34 10.84
CA ASP A 3 25.29 -2.50 9.47
C ASP A 3 23.89 -3.09 9.51
N LYS A 4 22.89 -2.25 9.23
CA LYS A 4 21.52 -2.71 9.07
C LYS A 4 21.39 -3.39 7.72
N THR A 5 20.67 -4.50 7.67
CA THR A 5 20.37 -5.13 6.39
C THR A 5 19.50 -4.20 5.53
N PRO A 6 19.56 -4.27 4.19
CA PRO A 6 18.78 -3.39 3.31
C PRO A 6 17.26 -3.38 3.60
N SER A 7 16.72 -4.49 4.12
CA SER A 7 15.32 -4.61 4.54
C SER A 7 15.02 -3.81 5.82
N GLU A 8 15.94 -3.78 6.79
CA GLU A 8 15.77 -3.05 8.04
C GLU A 8 15.85 -1.54 7.83
N GLU A 9 16.71 -1.09 6.91
CA GLU A 9 16.76 0.32 6.52
C GLU A 9 15.49 0.77 5.80
N PHE A 10 14.92 -0.08 4.96
CA PHE A 10 13.67 0.22 4.26
C PHE A 10 12.48 0.33 5.21
N GLU A 11 12.34 -0.60 6.14
CA GLU A 11 11.29 -0.56 7.17
C GLU A 11 11.46 0.63 8.13
N LEU A 12 12.71 1.01 8.44
CA LEU A 12 13.01 2.22 9.22
C LEU A 12 12.51 3.49 8.50
N LYS A 13 12.82 3.63 7.21
CA LYS A 13 12.39 4.78 6.40
C LYS A 13 10.87 4.90 6.36
N ILE A 14 10.15 3.78 6.21
CA ILE A 14 8.68 3.75 6.23
C ILE A 14 8.14 4.23 7.57
N ARG A 15 8.74 3.77 8.67
CA ARG A 15 8.32 4.18 10.02
C ARG A 15 8.51 5.67 10.23
N GLU A 16 9.70 6.18 9.93
CA GLU A 16 10.04 7.60 10.09
C GLU A 16 9.12 8.49 9.22
N ALA A 17 8.86 8.09 7.98
CA ALA A 17 7.93 8.82 7.11
C ALA A 17 6.50 8.81 7.63
N ALA A 18 6.01 7.67 8.14
CA ALA A 18 4.68 7.57 8.71
C ALA A 18 4.53 8.44 9.97
N GLU A 19 5.54 8.41 10.86
CA GLU A 19 5.58 9.25 12.06
C GLU A 19 5.62 10.74 11.70
N ALA A 20 6.41 11.13 10.70
CA ALA A 20 6.47 12.50 10.21
C ALA A 20 5.12 12.97 9.62
N MET A 21 4.45 12.13 8.85
CA MET A 21 3.11 12.43 8.31
C MET A 21 2.08 12.63 9.43
N ILE A 22 2.08 11.76 10.43
CA ILE A 22 1.16 11.88 11.58
C ILE A 22 1.46 13.14 12.38
N ALA A 23 2.74 13.42 12.66
CA ALA A 23 3.15 14.60 13.42
C ALA A 23 2.76 15.90 12.70
N ARG A 24 2.83 15.91 11.36
CA ARG A 24 2.54 17.10 10.55
C ARG A 24 1.05 17.34 10.31
N HIS A 25 0.28 16.29 10.07
CA HIS A 25 -1.11 16.41 9.59
C HIS A 25 -2.16 15.96 10.61
N GLY A 26 -1.76 15.29 11.69
CA GLY A 26 -2.64 14.92 12.79
C GLY A 26 -3.93 14.21 12.32
N PRO A 27 -5.12 14.74 12.61
CA PRO A 27 -6.40 14.15 12.21
C PRO A 27 -6.60 14.00 10.69
N GLU A 28 -5.93 14.81 9.87
CA GLU A 28 -6.11 14.84 8.41
C GLU A 28 -5.17 13.88 7.66
N VAL A 29 -4.29 13.18 8.39
CA VAL A 29 -3.24 12.33 7.81
C VAL A 29 -3.77 11.25 6.84
N GLU A 30 -5.01 10.77 7.02
CA GLU A 30 -5.62 9.81 6.08
C GLU A 30 -5.92 10.43 4.71
N ASN A 31 -6.34 11.69 4.67
CA ASN A 31 -6.60 12.41 3.42
C ASN A 31 -5.26 12.71 2.72
N GLU A 32 -4.29 13.20 3.47
CA GLU A 32 -2.95 13.55 2.98
C GLU A 32 -2.21 12.35 2.39
N THR A 33 -2.23 11.22 3.10
CA THR A 33 -1.67 9.97 2.56
C THR A 33 -2.45 9.44 1.36
N THR A 34 -3.72 9.80 1.19
CA THR A 34 -4.52 9.43 0.01
C THR A 34 -4.19 10.33 -1.18
N GLU A 35 -4.08 11.64 -0.98
CA GLU A 35 -3.64 12.59 -2.02
C GLU A 35 -2.23 12.26 -2.50
N LYS A 36 -1.30 11.94 -1.59
CA LYS A 36 0.04 11.53 -1.96
C LYS A 36 0.04 10.24 -2.77
N MET A 37 -0.83 9.29 -2.45
CA MET A 37 -0.99 8.06 -3.24
C MET A 37 -1.48 8.35 -4.66
N ILE A 38 -2.40 9.31 -4.83
CA ILE A 38 -2.89 9.71 -6.16
C ILE A 38 -1.74 10.34 -6.97
N GLU A 39 -0.96 11.24 -6.35
CA GLU A 39 0.18 11.89 -7.00
C GLU A 39 1.22 10.90 -7.52
N VAL A 40 1.61 9.92 -6.68
CA VAL A 40 2.63 8.93 -7.07
C VAL A 40 2.09 7.88 -8.05
N LEU A 41 0.79 7.61 -8.06
CA LEU A 41 0.18 6.77 -9.09
C LEU A 41 0.14 7.46 -10.45
N ASP A 42 0.02 8.80 -10.47
CA ASP A 42 -0.02 9.57 -11.71
C ASP A 42 1.37 9.87 -12.28
N THR A 43 2.40 9.99 -11.43
CA THR A 43 3.72 10.51 -11.86
C THR A 43 4.94 9.74 -11.35
N GLY A 44 4.78 8.83 -10.38
CA GLY A 44 5.88 8.14 -9.70
C GLY A 44 6.33 6.85 -10.37
N SER A 45 7.51 6.36 -9.98
CA SER A 45 7.96 5.02 -10.36
C SER A 45 7.20 3.93 -9.58
N ILE A 46 7.32 2.67 -9.98
CA ILE A 46 6.70 1.57 -9.24
C ILE A 46 7.28 1.43 -7.83
N GLU A 47 8.58 1.72 -7.65
CA GLU A 47 9.23 1.77 -6.34
C GLU A 47 8.61 2.85 -5.44
N ASP A 48 8.28 4.03 -5.99
CA ASP A 48 7.64 5.12 -5.24
C ASP A 48 6.23 4.74 -4.80
N VAL A 49 5.46 4.07 -5.67
CA VAL A 49 4.12 3.58 -5.37
C VAL A 49 4.17 2.56 -4.22
N LEU A 50 5.10 1.61 -4.27
CA LEU A 50 5.26 0.60 -3.23
C LEU A 50 5.69 1.21 -1.89
N TYR A 51 6.61 2.18 -1.93
CA TYR A 51 7.06 2.91 -0.74
C TYR A 51 5.90 3.64 -0.06
N TRP A 52 5.14 4.47 -0.81
CA TRP A 52 4.04 5.24 -0.24
C TRP A 52 2.84 4.39 0.18
N LEU A 53 2.63 3.25 -0.47
CA LEU A 53 1.64 2.28 -0.02
C LEU A 53 1.98 1.74 1.37
N LYS A 54 3.25 1.40 1.63
CA LYS A 54 3.72 0.94 2.94
C LYS A 54 3.66 2.05 4.00
N VAL A 55 4.03 3.29 3.65
CA VAL A 55 3.87 4.45 4.55
C VAL A 55 2.41 4.65 4.97
N ARG A 56 1.48 4.62 4.00
CA ARG A 56 0.04 4.74 4.28
C ARG A 56 -0.50 3.61 5.15
N GLN A 57 -0.05 2.37 4.92
CA GLN A 57 -0.40 1.23 5.79
C GLN A 57 0.09 1.46 7.22
N ARG A 58 1.34 1.91 7.39
CA ARG A 58 1.92 2.19 8.70
C ARG A 58 1.20 3.32 9.43
N VAL A 59 0.82 4.39 8.73
CA VAL A 59 0.00 5.49 9.30
C VAL A 59 -1.31 4.94 9.89
N ARG A 60 -2.05 4.13 9.11
CA ARG A 60 -3.34 3.57 9.54
C ARG A 60 -3.22 2.63 10.74
N GLN A 61 -2.15 1.85 10.80
CA GLN A 61 -1.83 1.01 11.96
C GLN A 61 -1.58 1.87 13.21
N THR A 62 -0.73 2.90 13.09
CA THR A 62 -0.34 3.76 14.22
C THR A 62 -1.53 4.54 14.81
N ILE A 63 -2.45 5.02 13.97
CA ILE A 63 -3.62 5.80 14.44
C ILE A 63 -4.83 4.93 14.83
N GLY A 64 -4.67 3.60 14.88
CA GLY A 64 -5.74 2.68 15.30
C GLY A 64 -6.95 2.60 14.36
N ARG A 65 -6.82 3.06 13.11
CA ARG A 65 -7.85 3.03 12.05
C ARG A 65 -7.83 1.73 11.25
N ASP A 66 -7.18 0.70 11.79
CA ASP A 66 -6.96 -0.59 11.13
C ASP A 66 -8.20 -1.52 11.13
N ARG A 67 -9.34 -1.06 11.68
CA ARG A 67 -10.57 -1.89 11.81
C ARG A 67 -11.28 -2.29 10.51
N TYR A 68 -10.75 -1.91 9.34
CA TYR A 68 -11.25 -2.42 8.06
C TYR A 68 -10.10 -2.63 7.07
N ILE A 69 -9.27 -3.64 7.32
CA ILE A 69 -8.30 -4.14 6.35
C ILE A 69 -9.07 -4.96 5.30
N ARG A 70 -9.62 -4.31 4.26
CA ARG A 70 -9.93 -5.03 3.02
C ARG A 70 -8.67 -5.75 2.56
N ARG A 71 -8.80 -6.99 2.07
CA ARG A 71 -7.66 -7.74 1.53
C ARG A 71 -7.05 -6.91 0.40
N LEU A 72 -5.74 -7.00 0.22
CA LEU A 72 -5.06 -6.24 -0.82
C LEU A 72 -5.68 -6.45 -2.21
N PRO A 73 -6.08 -7.67 -2.62
CA PRO A 73 -6.83 -7.88 -3.87
C PRO A 73 -8.13 -7.07 -3.95
N ASP A 74 -8.88 -6.95 -2.85
CA ASP A 74 -10.15 -6.21 -2.81
C ASP A 74 -9.91 -4.68 -2.94
N LYS A 75 -8.79 -4.19 -2.40
CA LYS A 75 -8.38 -2.78 -2.56
C LYS A 75 -7.98 -2.49 -4.00
N ILE A 76 -7.32 -3.44 -4.67
CA ILE A 76 -6.90 -3.29 -6.06
C ILE A 76 -8.11 -3.38 -7.00
N ILE A 77 -9.05 -4.30 -6.77
CA ILE A 77 -10.32 -4.35 -7.54
C ILE A 77 -11.03 -3.00 -7.48
N TRP A 78 -11.19 -2.43 -6.28
CA TRP A 78 -11.83 -1.14 -6.14
C TRP A 78 -11.08 -0.02 -6.89
N ALA A 79 -9.76 -0.03 -6.88
CA ALA A 79 -8.95 0.93 -7.65
C ALA A 79 -9.08 0.72 -9.17
N ILE A 80 -9.21 -0.53 -9.64
CA ILE A 80 -9.47 -0.85 -11.06
C ILE A 80 -10.83 -0.30 -11.48
N GLU A 81 -11.89 -0.53 -10.68
CA GLU A 81 -13.24 -0.02 -10.94
C GLU A 81 -13.23 1.50 -11.08
N GLN A 82 -12.59 2.21 -10.14
CA GLN A 82 -12.47 3.67 -10.18
C GLN A 82 -11.67 4.16 -11.40
N ALA A 83 -10.60 3.46 -11.78
CA ALA A 83 -9.82 3.81 -12.97
C ALA A 83 -10.63 3.64 -14.26
N ILE A 84 -11.48 2.61 -14.35
CA ILE A 84 -12.37 2.38 -15.50
C ILE A 84 -13.45 3.47 -15.57
N GLU A 85 -14.10 3.79 -14.45
CA GLU A 85 -15.15 4.82 -14.38
C GLU A 85 -14.63 6.20 -14.80
N GLN A 86 -13.36 6.51 -14.53
CA GLN A 86 -12.72 7.77 -14.92
C GLN A 86 -12.10 7.74 -16.33
N GLY A 87 -12.27 6.65 -17.09
CA GLY A 87 -11.67 6.50 -18.42
C GLY A 87 -10.15 6.30 -18.42
N ARG A 88 -9.52 6.09 -17.25
CA ARG A 88 -8.07 5.88 -17.07
C ARG A 88 -7.67 4.44 -17.41
N SER A 89 -7.87 4.07 -18.67
CA SER A 89 -7.74 2.69 -19.18
C SER A 89 -6.33 2.08 -19.00
N GLN A 90 -5.28 2.89 -19.02
CA GLN A 90 -3.89 2.44 -18.84
C GLN A 90 -3.59 2.10 -17.38
N LEU A 91 -4.09 2.91 -16.45
CA LEU A 91 -4.02 2.66 -15.01
C LEU A 91 -4.79 1.40 -14.64
N ALA A 92 -6.00 1.20 -15.19
CA ALA A 92 -6.79 -0.01 -14.98
C ALA A 92 -6.03 -1.28 -15.41
N ARG A 93 -5.31 -1.25 -16.55
CA ARG A 93 -4.48 -2.39 -16.99
C ARG A 93 -3.31 -2.66 -16.07
N LEU A 94 -2.59 -1.61 -15.64
CA LEU A 94 -1.48 -1.73 -14.70
C LEU A 94 -1.95 -2.38 -13.39
N LEU A 95 -3.05 -1.87 -12.83
CA LEU A 95 -3.66 -2.40 -11.61
C LEU A 95 -4.14 -3.84 -11.78
N GLY A 96 -4.62 -4.23 -12.97
CA GLY A 96 -4.99 -5.62 -13.28
C GLY A 96 -3.82 -6.61 -13.20
N GLY A 97 -2.61 -6.19 -13.59
CA GLY A 97 -1.39 -6.96 -13.41
C GLY A 97 -1.06 -7.18 -11.93
N ILE A 98 -1.06 -6.07 -11.16
CA ILE A 98 -0.79 -6.08 -9.72
C ILE A 98 -1.83 -6.91 -8.95
N TYR A 99 -3.11 -6.88 -9.36
CA TYR A 99 -4.16 -7.72 -8.79
C TYR A 99 -3.85 -9.21 -8.94
N SER A 100 -3.41 -9.61 -10.14
CA SER A 100 -3.15 -11.03 -10.45
C SER A 100 -2.03 -11.59 -9.57
N GLU A 101 -0.95 -10.82 -9.40
CA GLU A 101 0.16 -11.15 -8.51
C GLU A 101 -0.27 -11.18 -7.04
N SER A 102 -0.98 -10.13 -6.59
CA SER A 102 -1.47 -10.05 -5.21
C SER A 102 -2.43 -11.19 -4.86
N LYS A 103 -3.27 -11.62 -5.81
CA LYS A 103 -4.20 -12.74 -5.61
C LYS A 103 -3.46 -14.08 -5.52
N ALA A 104 -2.47 -14.30 -6.38
CA ALA A 104 -1.67 -15.53 -6.37
C ALA A 104 -0.92 -15.72 -5.03
N GLU A 105 -0.34 -14.64 -4.50
CA GLU A 105 0.32 -14.67 -3.19
C GLU A 105 -0.68 -14.91 -2.04
N ASP A 106 -1.84 -14.25 -2.08
CA ASP A 106 -2.87 -14.44 -1.04
C ASP A 106 -3.45 -15.87 -1.06
N ASP A 107 -3.56 -16.48 -2.24
CA ASP A 107 -3.98 -17.87 -2.41
C ASP A 107 -2.89 -18.87 -1.95
N LYS A 108 -1.61 -18.54 -2.17
CA LYS A 108 -0.47 -19.33 -1.66
C LYS A 108 -0.44 -19.33 -0.13
N ILE A 109 -0.51 -18.16 0.51
CA ILE A 109 -0.58 -18.01 1.97
C ILE A 109 -1.77 -18.80 2.54
N ARG A 110 -2.92 -18.79 1.85
CA ARG A 110 -4.11 -19.57 2.26
C ARG A 110 -3.89 -21.08 2.17
N ARG A 111 -3.16 -21.56 1.16
CA ARG A 111 -2.83 -22.99 1.03
C ARG A 111 -1.86 -23.43 2.10
N GLU A 112 -0.83 -22.65 2.39
CA GLU A 112 0.15 -22.92 3.45
C GLU A 112 -0.53 -22.99 4.84
N ARG A 113 -1.50 -22.10 5.12
CA ARG A 113 -2.28 -22.13 6.37
C ARG A 113 -3.24 -23.31 6.49
N ARG A 114 -3.66 -23.93 5.38
CA ARG A 114 -4.54 -25.12 5.37
C ARG A 114 -3.76 -26.44 5.33
N GLY A 115 -2.47 -26.40 5.04
CA GLY A 115 -1.59 -27.57 4.92
C GLY A 115 -0.58 -27.74 6.06
N GLY A 116 -0.76 -27.06 7.20
CA GLY A 116 0.06 -27.32 8.39
C GLY A 116 -0.21 -28.74 8.95
N PRO A 117 0.82 -29.40 9.52
CA PRO A 117 0.69 -30.75 10.10
C PRO A 117 -0.37 -30.87 11.20
#